data_AF-A0A7C7MGS2-F1
#
_entry.id   AF-A0A7C7MGS2-F1
#
_cell.length_a   1.000
_cell.length_b   1.000
_cell.length_c   1.000
_cell.angle_alpha   90.00
_cell.angle_beta   90.00
_cell.angle_gamma   90.00
#
_symmetry.space_group_name_H-M   'P 1'
#
loop_
_entity.id
_entity.type
_entity.pdbx_description
1 polymer ?
#
loop_
_entity_poly.entity_id
_entity_poly.type
_entity_poly.pdbx_seq_one_letter_code
_entity_poly.pdbx_strand_id
1 'polypeptide(L)'
;MVSKDEFRAAVGHFATGVTVITTVDDNGEPHSMTANSFTSVCLEPPVVLVCVAHGTNTFGFLEKSGRFGVNILRQEQEELGAYFAKRPEDRQEGVEVSYSPGKDGVPYLDNSM
;
A
#
# COMPACT_ATOMS: atom_id res chain seq x y z
N MET A 1 -13.36 6.28 -27.62
CA MET A 1 -13.44 6.09 -26.16
C MET A 1 -12.52 4.93 -25.85
N VAL A 2 -11.59 5.06 -24.89
CA VAL A 2 -10.64 3.99 -24.56
C VAL A 2 -11.32 3.00 -23.60
N SER A 3 -11.21 1.70 -23.85
CA SER A 3 -11.75 0.67 -22.95
C SER A 3 -10.91 0.53 -21.67
N LYS A 4 -11.48 -0.09 -20.63
CA LYS A 4 -10.79 -0.34 -19.37
C LYS A 4 -9.51 -1.16 -19.56
N ASP A 5 -9.55 -2.20 -20.39
CA ASP A 5 -8.40 -3.06 -20.62
C ASP A 5 -7.32 -2.39 -21.45
N GLU A 6 -7.68 -1.61 -22.48
CA GLU A 6 -6.72 -0.79 -23.23
C GLU A 6 -6.03 0.24 -22.33
N PHE A 7 -6.78 0.92 -21.48
CA PHE A 7 -6.22 1.89 -20.55
C PHE A 7 -5.28 1.21 -19.54
N ARG A 8 -5.69 0.08 -18.95
CA ARG A 8 -4.86 -0.70 -18.01
C ARG A 8 -3.57 -1.19 -18.67
N ALA A 9 -3.65 -1.69 -19.90
CA ALA A 9 -2.49 -2.11 -20.66
C ALA A 9 -1.53 -0.93 -20.90
N ALA A 10 -2.07 0.22 -21.33
CA ALA A 10 -1.28 1.42 -21.59
C ALA A 10 -0.51 1.90 -20.36
N VAL A 11 -1.17 2.04 -19.19
CA VAL A 11 -0.51 2.50 -17.96
C VAL A 11 0.44 1.45 -17.38
N GLY A 12 0.20 0.16 -17.65
CA GLY A 12 1.07 -0.94 -17.22
C GLY A 12 2.45 -0.93 -17.88
N HIS A 13 2.64 -0.20 -18.99
CA HIS A 13 3.95 -0.03 -19.61
C HIS A 13 4.90 0.88 -18.82
N PHE A 14 4.38 1.70 -17.89
CA PHE A 14 5.21 2.54 -17.03
C PHE A 14 5.66 1.75 -15.80
N ALA A 15 6.91 1.29 -15.82
CA ALA A 15 7.49 0.51 -14.73
C ALA A 15 7.58 1.34 -13.44
N THR A 16 7.23 0.71 -12.32
CA THR A 16 7.24 1.29 -10.97
C THR A 16 7.83 0.28 -9.99
N GLY A 17 8.27 0.78 -8.82
CA GLY A 17 8.42 -0.10 -7.66
C GLY A 17 7.06 -0.54 -7.11
N VAL A 18 7.07 -1.48 -6.16
CA VAL A 18 5.88 -1.88 -5.42
C VAL A 18 5.99 -1.38 -4.00
N THR A 19 4.92 -0.77 -3.50
CA THR A 19 4.83 -0.33 -2.12
C THR A 19 3.67 -1.02 -1.42
N VAL A 20 3.75 -1.15 -0.10
CA VAL A 20 2.61 -1.45 0.76
C VAL A 20 2.32 -0.23 1.61
N ILE A 21 1.09 0.26 1.50
CA ILE A 21 0.58 1.33 2.34
C ILE A 21 0.04 0.71 3.61
N THR A 22 0.55 1.15 4.75
CA THR A 22 0.10 0.73 6.08
C THR A 22 -0.69 1.83 6.77
N THR A 23 -1.71 1.45 7.52
CA THR A 23 -2.46 2.32 8.44
C THR A 23 -2.99 1.44 9.58
N VAL A 24 -3.86 1.99 10.41
CA VAL A 24 -4.56 1.23 11.46
C VAL A 24 -6.06 1.27 11.23
N ASP A 25 -6.74 0.18 11.58
CA ASP A 25 -8.20 0.11 11.56
C ASP A 25 -8.84 0.80 12.78
N ASP A 26 -10.17 0.68 12.92
CA ASP A 26 -10.93 1.28 14.02
C ASP A 26 -10.56 0.72 15.41
N ASN A 27 -9.91 -0.44 15.48
CA ASN A 27 -9.44 -1.08 16.72
C ASN A 27 -7.95 -0.81 17.01
N GLY A 28 -7.25 -0.13 16.10
CA GLY A 28 -5.81 0.09 16.17
C GLY A 28 -4.98 -1.06 15.58
N GLU A 29 -5.60 -2.02 14.89
CA GLU A 29 -4.90 -3.14 14.27
C GLU A 29 -4.30 -2.75 12.91
N PRO A 30 -3.14 -3.30 12.52
CA PRO A 30 -2.52 -3.01 11.23
C PRO A 30 -3.42 -3.33 10.03
N HIS A 31 -3.61 -2.35 9.15
CA HIS A 31 -4.24 -2.54 7.85
C HIS A 31 -3.27 -2.19 6.72
N SER A 32 -3.21 -3.05 5.70
CA SER A 32 -2.20 -2.99 4.65
C SER A 32 -2.80 -3.19 3.26
N MET A 33 -2.30 -2.43 2.30
CA MET A 33 -2.71 -2.47 0.90
C MET A 33 -1.52 -2.27 -0.04
N THR A 34 -1.36 -3.14 -1.03
CA THR A 34 -0.36 -2.95 -2.08
C THR A 34 -0.75 -1.78 -2.99
N ALA A 35 0.20 -0.91 -3.28
CA ALA A 35 0.06 0.18 -4.24
C ALA A 35 1.33 0.34 -5.07
N ASN A 36 1.18 0.56 -6.38
CA ASN A 36 2.27 0.97 -7.26
C ASN A 36 2.09 2.40 -7.80
N SER A 37 1.00 3.07 -7.40
CA SER A 37 0.70 4.48 -7.69
C SER A 37 1.30 5.42 -6.65
N PHE A 38 2.57 5.22 -6.31
CA PHE A 38 3.35 6.05 -5.38
C PHE A 38 4.24 7.03 -6.15
N THR A 39 4.38 8.26 -5.67
CA THR A 39 5.34 9.21 -6.22
C THR A 39 5.85 10.22 -5.20
N SER A 40 7.09 10.69 -5.39
CA SER A 40 7.63 11.83 -4.66
C SER A 40 7.15 13.13 -5.31
N VAL A 41 6.72 14.09 -4.50
CA VAL A 41 6.11 15.35 -4.98
C VAL A 41 6.98 16.55 -4.65
N CYS A 42 7.46 16.66 -3.42
CA CYS A 42 8.25 17.79 -2.95
C CYS A 42 9.32 17.32 -1.95
N LEU A 43 10.46 18.00 -1.93
CA LEU A 43 11.52 17.77 -0.94
C LEU A 43 11.40 18.68 0.28
N GLU A 44 10.90 19.91 0.10
CA GLU A 44 10.78 20.88 1.19
C GLU A 44 9.46 21.68 1.11
N PRO A 45 8.47 21.40 2.00
CA PRO A 45 8.46 20.26 2.93
C PRO A 45 8.42 18.92 2.18
N PRO A 46 8.85 17.81 2.82
CA PRO A 46 8.79 16.49 2.19
C PRO A 46 7.34 16.07 1.95
N VAL A 47 6.98 15.80 0.69
CA VAL A 47 5.63 15.38 0.29
C VAL A 47 5.72 14.19 -0.66
N VAL A 48 4.93 13.16 -0.38
CA VAL A 48 4.68 12.02 -1.25
C VAL A 48 3.19 11.91 -1.55
N LEU A 49 2.84 11.21 -2.62
CA LEU A 49 1.47 10.95 -3.00
C LEU A 49 1.27 9.46 -3.27
N VAL A 50 0.13 8.93 -2.83
CA VAL A 50 -0.37 7.62 -3.25
C VAL A 50 -1.83 7.73 -3.68
N CYS A 51 -2.19 7.10 -4.79
CA CYS A 51 -3.59 6.98 -5.21
C CYS A 51 -4.25 5.76 -4.55
N VAL A 52 -5.42 5.96 -3.93
CA VAL A 52 -6.20 4.89 -3.30
C VAL A 52 -7.60 4.87 -3.91
N ALA A 53 -8.07 3.69 -4.32
CA ALA A 53 -9.40 3.56 -4.88
C ALA A 53 -10.48 3.83 -3.82
N HIS A 54 -11.48 4.63 -4.18
CA HIS A 54 -12.67 4.84 -3.35
C HIS A 54 -13.41 3.52 -3.11
N GLY A 55 -14.08 3.41 -1.96
CA GLY A 55 -14.85 2.20 -1.59
C GLY A 55 -13.99 1.03 -1.13
N THR A 56 -12.68 1.21 -0.97
CA THR A 56 -11.81 0.24 -0.26
C THR A 56 -11.86 0.50 1.24
N ASN A 57 -11.68 -0.56 2.05
CA ASN A 57 -11.50 -0.39 3.50
C ASN A 57 -10.31 0.53 3.81
N THR A 58 -9.23 0.41 3.01
CA THR A 58 -8.05 1.27 3.10
C THR A 58 -8.41 2.75 3.01
N PHE A 59 -9.24 3.14 2.03
CA PHE A 59 -9.68 4.53 1.89
C PHE A 59 -10.36 5.03 3.17
N GLY A 60 -11.30 4.26 3.73
CA GLY A 60 -12.00 4.63 4.96
C GLY A 60 -11.09 4.72 6.18
N PHE A 61 -10.15 3.79 6.34
CA PHE A 61 -9.18 3.85 7.44
C PHE A 61 -8.21 5.02 7.32
N LEU A 62 -7.74 5.32 6.11
CA LEU A 62 -6.89 6.50 5.86
C LEU A 62 -7.62 7.82 6.14
N GLU A 63 -8.90 7.91 5.76
CA GLU A 63 -9.72 9.09 6.01
C GLU A 63 -9.91 9.34 7.52
N LYS A 64 -10.10 8.26 8.31
CA LYS A 64 -10.27 8.34 9.77
C LYS A 64 -8.97 8.55 10.52
N SER A 65 -7.91 7.80 10.19
CA SER A 65 -6.64 7.82 10.92
C SER A 65 -5.83 9.08 10.60
N GLY A 66 -5.98 9.62 9.38
CA GLY A 66 -5.20 10.75 8.89
C GLY A 66 -3.70 10.45 8.77
N ARG A 67 -3.29 9.19 8.91
CA ARG A 67 -1.89 8.76 8.97
C ARG A 67 -1.68 7.47 8.21
N PHE A 68 -0.54 7.38 7.53
CA PHE A 68 -0.15 6.18 6.80
C PHE A 68 1.36 6.05 6.70
N GLY A 69 1.79 4.80 6.50
CA GLY A 69 3.16 4.42 6.25
C GLY A 69 3.30 3.98 4.80
N VAL A 70 4.49 4.18 4.25
CA VAL A 70 4.86 3.70 2.91
C VAL A 70 6.02 2.74 3.09
N ASN A 71 5.82 1.49 2.69
CA ASN A 71 6.83 0.45 2.79
C ASN A 71 7.25 0.08 1.37
N ILE A 72 8.47 0.43 0.97
CA ILE A 72 8.96 0.10 -0.38
C ILE A 72 9.48 -1.34 -0.33
N LEU A 73 8.86 -2.23 -1.12
CA LEU A 73 9.17 -3.65 -1.07
C LEU A 73 10.49 -3.97 -1.76
N ARG A 74 11.20 -4.96 -1.21
CA ARG A 74 12.35 -5.60 -1.84
C ARG A 74 11.90 -6.72 -2.77
N GLN A 75 12.82 -7.21 -3.60
CA GLN A 75 12.53 -8.32 -4.52
C GLN A 75 12.07 -9.58 -3.79
N GLU A 76 12.64 -9.87 -2.62
CA GLU A 76 12.31 -11.03 -1.79
C GLU A 76 10.90 -10.93 -1.18
N GLN A 77 10.26 -9.76 -1.25
CA GLN A 77 8.93 -9.50 -0.69
C GLN A 77 7.82 -9.51 -1.76
N GLU A 78 8.06 -10.13 -2.91
CA GLU A 78 7.04 -10.28 -3.97
C GLU A 78 5.74 -10.89 -3.44
N GLU A 79 5.84 -11.92 -2.59
CA GLU A 79 4.69 -12.61 -2.00
C GLU A 79 3.87 -11.68 -1.10
N LEU A 80 4.52 -10.81 -0.31
CA LEU A 80 3.84 -9.78 0.50
C LEU A 80 3.08 -8.79 -0.40
N GLY A 81 3.70 -8.36 -1.50
CA GLY A 81 3.05 -7.50 -2.49
C GLY A 81 1.81 -8.14 -3.10
N ALA A 82 1.89 -9.43 -3.46
CA ALA A 82 0.75 -10.18 -3.97
C ALA A 82 -0.35 -10.38 -2.91
N TYR A 83 0.04 -10.67 -1.67
CA TYR A 83 -0.84 -10.88 -0.53
C TYR A 83 -1.68 -9.63 -0.21
N PHE A 84 -1.03 -8.46 -0.09
CA PHE A 84 -1.74 -7.20 0.21
C PHE A 84 -2.45 -6.57 -1.00
N ALA A 85 -2.31 -7.13 -2.21
CA ALA A 85 -3.11 -6.76 -3.37
C ALA A 85 -4.49 -7.46 -3.39
N LYS A 86 -4.69 -8.48 -2.53
CA LYS A 86 -5.96 -9.20 -2.38
C LYS A 86 -6.81 -8.61 -1.26
N ARG A 87 -8.13 -8.77 -1.39
CA ARG A 87 -9.07 -8.48 -0.30
C ARG A 87 -8.80 -9.42 0.88
N PRO A 88 -9.07 -8.99 2.13
CA PRO A 88 -8.85 -9.84 3.30
C PRO A 88 -9.45 -11.25 3.17
N GLU A 89 -10.65 -11.37 2.61
CA GLU A 89 -11.32 -12.66 2.39
C GLU A 89 -10.65 -13.57 1.32
N ASP A 90 -9.84 -13.00 0.43
CA ASP A 90 -9.18 -13.70 -0.68
C ASP A 90 -7.69 -13.99 -0.40
N ARG A 91 -7.19 -13.63 0.79
CA ARG A 91 -5.78 -13.79 1.17
C ARG A 91 -5.49 -15.26 1.47
N GLN A 92 -4.39 -15.75 0.92
CA GLN A 92 -3.93 -17.12 1.16
C GLN A 92 -3.25 -17.24 2.53
N GLU A 93 -3.42 -18.39 3.17
CA GLU A 93 -2.65 -18.72 4.37
C GLU A 93 -1.17 -18.98 4.01
N GLY A 94 -0.28 -18.85 4.99
CA GLY A 94 1.14 -19.19 4.84
C GLY A 94 2.07 -18.02 4.49
N VAL A 95 1.53 -16.83 4.19
CA VAL A 95 2.36 -15.63 4.02
C VAL A 95 2.72 -15.06 5.39
N GLU A 96 4.01 -15.06 5.72
CA GLU A 96 4.51 -14.49 6.97
C GLU A 96 4.52 -12.97 6.89
N VAL A 97 3.75 -12.33 7.77
CA VAL A 97 3.67 -10.87 7.88
C VAL A 97 4.18 -10.46 9.24
N SER A 98 5.21 -9.63 9.27
CA SER A 98 5.72 -9.02 10.49
C SER A 98 5.72 -7.50 10.38
N TYR A 99 5.32 -6.86 11.47
CA TYR A 99 5.26 -5.41 11.60
C TYR A 99 6.11 -4.95 12.76
N SER A 100 6.75 -3.80 12.58
CA SER A 100 7.36 -3.03 13.66
C SER A 100 6.54 -1.77 13.95
N PRO A 101 6.51 -1.31 15.22
CA PRO A 101 5.79 -0.10 15.60
C PRO A 101 6.46 1.16 15.04
N GLY A 102 5.72 1.98 14.30
CA GLY A 102 6.17 3.31 13.90
C GLY A 102 5.95 4.37 14.98
N LYS A 103 6.71 5.47 14.90
CA LYS A 103 6.70 6.55 15.91
C LYS A 103 5.34 7.21 16.12
N ASP A 104 4.48 7.18 15.10
CA ASP A 104 3.17 7.83 15.09
C ASP A 104 1.99 6.85 15.24
N GLY A 105 2.27 5.62 15.72
CA GLY A 105 1.26 4.57 15.84
C GLY A 105 0.88 3.90 14.52
N VAL A 106 1.59 4.24 13.44
CA VAL A 106 1.43 3.58 12.14
C VAL A 106 2.49 2.48 12.01
N PRO A 107 2.10 1.22 11.82
CA PRO A 107 3.06 0.13 11.68
C PRO A 107 3.80 0.22 10.35
N TYR A 108 5.02 -0.31 10.29
CA TYR A 108 5.75 -0.54 9.04
C TYR A 108 6.09 -2.03 8.92
N LEU A 109 6.19 -2.52 7.69
CA LEU A 109 6.55 -3.90 7.41
C LEU A 109 8.03 -4.11 7.70
N ASP A 110 8.34 -5.22 8.35
CA ASP A 110 9.74 -5.59 8.57
C ASP A 110 10.44 -5.86 7.25
N ASN A 111 11.74 -5.57 7.21
CA ASN A 111 12.63 -5.80 6.08
C ASN A 111 12.27 -5.04 4.78
N SER A 112 11.33 -4.09 4.80
CA SER A 112 11.17 -3.14 3.69
C SER A 112 12.39 -2.21 3.57
N MET A 113 12.52 -1.48 2.45
CA MET A 113 13.55 -0.45 2.29
C MET A 113 13.30 0.80 3.14
#